data_AF-A0A1R1X0N7-F1
#
_entry.id   AF-A0A1R1X0N7-F1
#
_cell.length_a   1.000
_cell.length_b   1.000
_cell.length_c   1.000
_cell.angle_alpha   90.00
_cell.angle_beta   90.00
_cell.angle_gamma   90.00
#
_symmetry.space_group_name_H-M   'P 1'
#
loop_
_entity.id
_entity.type
_entity.pdbx_description
1 polymer ?
#
loop_
_entity_poly.entity_id
_entity_poly.type
_entity_poly.pdbx_seq_one_letter_code
_entity_poly.pdbx_strand_id
1 'polypeptide(L)'
;MAQERATFFQEGAGAATMSAYVEIVFDNSDHRFPTGKEETIIRRTVGLKKDEYSLDKKSCTKLDIMNLLESAGFSRSNPYYIVPQGRITSLTHSKDSERLELLKEIAGTKVYDSKREESLKILNETSNTSNYLNRFF
;
A
#
# COMPACT_ATOMS: atom_id res chain seq x y z
N MET A 1 -1.27 -18.91 -6.70
CA MET A 1 -0.63 -18.07 -5.66
C MET A 1 0.78 -18.54 -5.29
N ALA A 2 1.01 -19.77 -4.80
CA ALA A 2 2.38 -20.23 -4.48
C ALA A 2 3.30 -20.34 -5.72
N GLN A 3 2.75 -20.78 -6.86
CA GLN A 3 3.49 -20.99 -8.11
C GLN A 3 3.94 -19.67 -8.79
N GLU A 4 3.16 -18.60 -8.61
CA GLU A 4 3.48 -17.24 -9.09
C GLU A 4 4.54 -16.54 -8.23
N ARG A 5 4.71 -16.98 -6.97
CA ARG A 5 5.75 -16.47 -6.07
C ARG A 5 7.10 -17.14 -6.34
N ALA A 6 7.07 -18.40 -6.78
CA ALA A 6 8.27 -19.16 -7.15
C ALA A 6 9.00 -18.53 -8.34
N THR A 7 8.29 -17.93 -9.30
CA THR A 7 8.89 -17.28 -10.48
C THR A 7 9.65 -15.98 -10.15
N PHE A 8 9.42 -15.37 -8.98
CA PHE A 8 10.19 -14.21 -8.52
C PHE A 8 11.54 -14.57 -7.89
N PHE A 9 11.72 -15.82 -7.45
CA PHE A 9 13.00 -16.28 -6.93
C PHE A 9 13.85 -16.79 -8.09
N GLN A 10 15.03 -16.22 -8.23
CA GLN A 10 15.89 -16.36 -9.40
C GLN A 10 16.18 -17.84 -9.76
N GLU A 11 15.97 -18.19 -11.03
CA GLU A 11 16.46 -19.41 -11.69
C GLU A 11 17.95 -19.25 -12.09
N GLY A 12 18.81 -19.01 -11.10
CA GLY A 12 20.27 -19.11 -11.33
C GLY A 12 20.73 -20.57 -11.29
N ALA A 13 21.91 -20.89 -11.83
CA ALA A 13 22.53 -22.23 -11.82
C ALA A 13 22.93 -22.76 -10.42
N GLY A 14 22.33 -22.23 -9.36
CA GLY A 14 22.56 -22.59 -7.96
C GLY A 14 21.32 -23.20 -7.30
N ALA A 15 21.45 -23.55 -6.02
CA ALA A 15 20.34 -24.11 -5.24
C ALA A 15 19.13 -23.18 -5.22
N ALA A 16 17.93 -23.76 -5.30
CA ALA A 16 16.69 -23.01 -5.32
C ALA A 16 16.56 -22.14 -4.06
N THR A 17 16.46 -20.82 -4.26
CA THR A 17 16.31 -19.86 -3.16
C THR A 17 14.86 -19.86 -2.69
N MET A 18 14.64 -20.21 -1.42
CA MET A 18 13.30 -20.37 -0.83
C MET A 18 12.72 -19.07 -0.22
N SER A 19 13.54 -18.03 -0.12
CA SER A 19 13.14 -16.71 0.37
C SER A 19 14.16 -15.65 -0.04
N ALA A 20 13.70 -14.42 -0.23
CA ALA A 20 14.55 -13.24 -0.43
C ALA A 20 14.06 -12.13 0.50
N TYR A 21 14.91 -11.17 0.83
CA TYR A 21 14.49 -9.98 1.56
C TYR A 21 15.11 -8.73 0.97
N VAL A 22 14.44 -7.62 1.20
CA VAL A 22 14.96 -6.27 0.95
C VAL A 22 14.87 -5.50 2.25
N GLU A 23 15.96 -4.86 2.63
CA GLU A 23 16.06 -3.98 3.79
C GLU A 23 16.49 -2.60 3.30
N ILE A 24 15.80 -1.57 3.79
CA ILE A 24 16.10 -0.16 3.51
C ILE A 24 16.33 0.52 4.85
N VAL A 25 17.42 1.28 4.93
CA VAL A 25 17.75 2.14 6.05
C VAL A 25 17.43 3.57 5.64
N PHE A 26 16.52 4.21 6.36
CA PHE A 26 16.16 5.60 6.18
C PHE A 26 16.90 6.45 7.21
N ASP A 27 17.51 7.54 6.74
CA ASP A 27 17.84 8.68 7.59
C ASP A 27 16.52 9.31 8.09
N ASN A 28 16.40 9.45 9.40
CA ASN A 28 15.24 9.98 10.11
C ASN A 28 15.63 11.12 11.06
N SER A 29 16.69 11.86 10.72
CA SER A 29 17.14 13.07 11.45
C SER A 29 16.10 14.19 11.51
N ASP A 30 15.13 14.21 10.59
CA ASP A 30 13.99 15.13 10.63
C ASP A 30 12.75 14.58 11.34
N HIS A 31 12.86 13.39 11.93
CA HIS A 31 11.82 12.70 12.70
C HIS A 31 10.48 12.52 11.97
N ARG A 32 10.48 12.37 10.63
CA ARG A 32 9.28 12.03 9.87
C ARG A 32 8.68 10.70 10.26
N PHE A 33 9.52 9.71 10.56
CA PHE A 33 9.07 8.45 11.12
C PHE A 33 8.96 8.61 12.66
N PRO A 34 7.77 8.36 13.25
CA PRO A 34 7.54 8.49 14.69
C PRO A 34 8.13 7.30 15.48
N THR A 35 9.40 6.99 15.27
CA THR A 35 10.13 5.89 15.92
C THR A 35 11.01 6.37 17.09
N GLY A 36 11.25 7.68 17.19
CA GLY A 36 12.13 8.28 18.20
C GLY A 36 13.61 8.00 17.99
N LYS A 37 14.01 7.63 16.78
CA LYS A 37 15.39 7.30 16.39
C LYS A 37 15.84 8.12 15.19
N GLU A 38 17.15 8.35 15.10
CA GLU A 38 17.80 9.03 13.97
C GLU A 38 17.79 8.18 12.68
N GLU A 39 17.60 6.88 12.80
CA GLU A 39 17.51 5.97 11.65
C GLU A 39 16.30 5.06 11.83
N THR A 40 15.65 4.73 10.71
CA THR A 40 14.53 3.78 10.67
C THR A 40 14.82 2.69 9.64
N ILE A 41 14.78 1.42 10.08
CA ILE A 41 15.09 0.27 9.23
C ILE A 41 13.80 -0.48 8.91
N ILE A 42 13.45 -0.56 7.62
CA ILE A 42 12.29 -1.32 7.15
C ILE A 42 12.78 -2.48 6.30
N ARG A 43 12.33 -3.69 6.64
CA ARG A 43 12.64 -4.90 5.87
C ARG A 43 11.38 -5.68 5.53
N ARG A 44 11.31 -6.16 4.30
CA ARG A 44 10.32 -7.14 3.83
C ARG A 44 11.03 -8.39 3.37
N THR A 45 10.69 -9.51 3.98
CA THR A 45 11.10 -10.85 3.55
C THR A 45 9.97 -11.49 2.77
N VAL A 46 10.24 -11.87 1.52
CA VAL A 46 9.32 -12.60 0.66
C VAL A 46 9.71 -14.07 0.75
N GLY A 47 8.83 -14.90 1.30
CA GLY A 47 8.95 -16.36 1.28
C GLY A 47 7.98 -17.02 0.32
N LEU A 48 8.07 -18.34 0.14
CA LEU A 48 7.16 -19.09 -0.72
C LEU A 48 5.69 -19.00 -0.30
N LYS A 49 5.41 -19.03 1.02
CA LYS A 49 4.04 -19.09 1.56
C LYS A 49 3.52 -17.75 2.07
N LYS A 50 4.39 -16.92 2.64
CA LYS A 50 4.02 -15.64 3.27
C LYS A 50 5.11 -14.59 3.12
N ASP A 51 4.69 -13.34 3.26
CA ASP A 51 5.59 -12.22 3.49
C ASP A 51 5.76 -12.01 5.00
N GLU A 52 6.94 -11.54 5.39
CA GLU A 52 7.23 -11.09 6.74
C GLU A 52 7.77 -9.66 6.69
N TYR A 53 7.36 -8.83 7.65
CA TYR A 53 7.74 -7.43 7.73
C TYR A 53 8.43 -7.18 9.06
N SER A 54 9.46 -6.35 9.05
CA SER A 54 10.10 -5.89 10.28
C SER A 54 10.45 -4.41 10.22
N LEU A 55 10.23 -3.75 11.36
CA LEU A 55 10.62 -2.38 11.65
C LEU A 55 11.71 -2.42 12.72
N ASP A 56 12.87 -1.85 12.46
CA ASP A 56 14.03 -1.86 13.36
C ASP A 56 14.35 -3.26 13.91
N LYS A 57 14.36 -4.25 13.01
CA LYS A 57 14.60 -5.67 13.30
C LYS A 57 13.54 -6.35 14.19
N LYS A 58 12.45 -5.67 14.54
CA LYS A 58 11.29 -6.26 15.24
C LYS A 58 10.20 -6.62 14.23
N SER A 59 9.64 -7.82 14.38
CA SER A 59 8.52 -8.27 13.54
C SER A 59 7.31 -7.37 13.74
N CYS A 60 6.63 -7.03 12.64
CA CYS A 60 5.43 -6.20 12.63
C CYS A 60 4.49 -6.66 11.50
N THR A 61 3.26 -6.14 11.51
CA THR A 61 2.30 -6.46 10.46
C THR A 61 2.54 -5.60 9.22
N LYS A 62 2.01 -6.05 8.08
CA LYS A 62 1.96 -5.21 6.87
C LYS A 62 1.23 -3.89 7.16
N LEU A 63 0.16 -3.92 7.96
CA LEU A 63 -0.62 -2.72 8.27
C LEU A 63 0.21 -1.68 9.01
N ASP A 64 1.03 -2.11 9.98
CA ASP A 64 1.90 -1.21 10.75
C ASP A 64 2.90 -0.48 9.84
N ILE A 65 3.55 -1.20 8.91
CA ILE A 65 4.46 -0.60 7.93
C ILE A 65 3.73 0.42 7.04
N MET A 66 2.50 0.10 6.61
CA MET A 66 1.75 1.01 5.74
C MET A 66 1.31 2.28 6.48
N ASN A 67 0.89 2.16 7.74
CA ASN A 67 0.54 3.32 8.57
C ASN A 67 1.77 4.18 8.88
N LEU A 68 2.92 3.55 9.12
CA LEU A 68 4.19 4.24 9.33
C LEU A 68 4.61 5.04 8.09
N LEU A 69 4.57 4.42 6.91
CA LEU A 69 4.88 5.07 5.64
C LEU A 69 3.94 6.24 5.35
N GLU A 70 2.64 6.06 5.62
CA GLU A 70 1.65 7.13 5.46
C GLU A 70 1.92 8.32 6.41
N SER A 71 2.30 8.04 7.66
CA SER A 71 2.69 9.08 8.63
C SER A 71 3.92 9.88 8.18
N ALA A 72 4.84 9.24 7.45
CA ALA A 72 6.02 9.87 6.87
C ALA A 72 5.77 10.53 5.48
N GLY A 73 4.52 10.55 5.00
CA GLY A 73 4.13 11.20 3.73
C GLY A 73 4.15 10.29 2.50
N PHE A 74 4.49 9.01 2.65
CA PHE A 74 4.43 8.01 1.59
C PHE A 74 3.03 7.40 1.50
N SER A 75 2.05 8.22 1.11
CA SER A 75 0.67 7.75 1.00
C SER A 75 0.45 6.90 -0.26
N ARG A 76 -0.35 5.83 -0.15
CA ARG A 76 -0.78 5.02 -1.30
C ARG A 76 -1.68 5.80 -2.26
N SER A 77 -2.35 6.85 -1.78
CA SER A 77 -3.20 7.72 -2.60
C SER A 77 -2.40 8.76 -3.38
N ASN A 78 -1.09 8.90 -3.10
CA ASN A 78 -0.18 9.77 -3.81
C ASN A 78 1.00 8.95 -4.37
N PRO A 79 0.82 8.23 -5.49
CA PRO A 79 1.83 7.31 -6.03
C PRO A 79 2.94 7.99 -6.83
N TYR A 80 3.01 9.33 -6.91
CA TYR A 80 3.93 10.04 -7.81
C TYR A 80 5.41 9.85 -7.49
N TYR A 81 5.73 9.19 -6.38
CA TYR A 81 7.09 8.82 -6.02
C TYR A 81 7.64 7.66 -6.87
N ILE A 82 6.81 6.95 -7.63
CA ILE A 82 7.22 5.83 -8.49
C ILE A 82 6.70 6.07 -9.91
N VAL A 83 7.61 6.15 -10.89
CA VAL A 83 7.26 6.24 -12.31
C VAL A 83 7.69 4.95 -13.01
N PRO A 84 6.75 4.03 -13.30
CA PRO A 84 7.06 2.81 -14.04
C PRO A 84 7.56 3.12 -15.46
N GLN A 85 8.39 2.22 -16.00
CA GLN A 85 8.81 2.32 -17.39
C GLN A 85 7.60 2.32 -18.33
N GLY A 86 7.62 3.21 -19.34
CA GLY A 86 6.52 3.37 -20.28
C GLY A 86 5.35 4.22 -19.78
N ARG A 87 5.33 4.64 -18.49
CA ARG A 87 4.27 5.49 -17.94
C ARG A 87 4.14 6.81 -18.69
N ILE A 88 5.25 7.45 -19.05
CA ILE A 88 5.25 8.71 -19.82
C ILE A 88 4.65 8.50 -21.20
N THR A 89 5.07 7.48 -21.93
CA THR A 89 4.53 7.15 -23.27
C THR A 89 3.04 6.87 -23.21
N SER A 90 2.59 6.12 -22.19
CA SER A 90 1.17 5.86 -21.94
C SER A 90 0.38 7.16 -21.72
N LEU A 91 0.94 8.13 -20.98
CA LEU A 91 0.31 9.43 -20.76
C LEU A 91 0.22 10.28 -22.04
N THR A 92 1.19 10.16 -22.95
CA THR A 92 1.13 10.85 -24.24
C THR A 92 -0.03 10.34 -25.11
N HIS A 93 -0.32 9.03 -25.03
CA HIS A 93 -1.40 8.39 -25.80
C HIS A 93 -2.72 8.23 -25.03
N SER A 94 -2.79 8.67 -23.78
CA SER A 94 -3.98 8.48 -22.93
C SER A 94 -5.20 9.22 -23.47
N LYS A 95 -6.40 8.70 -23.21
CA LYS A 95 -7.66 9.40 -23.51
C LYS A 95 -7.92 10.52 -22.50
N ASP A 96 -8.80 11.47 -22.84
CA ASP A 96 -9.12 12.59 -21.94
C ASP A 96 -9.73 12.13 -20.61
N SER A 97 -10.49 11.03 -20.62
CA SER A 97 -11.01 10.41 -19.39
C SER A 97 -9.90 9.93 -18.44
N GLU A 98 -8.84 9.34 -18.99
CA GLU A 98 -7.70 8.84 -18.21
C GLU A 98 -6.85 10.00 -17.68
N ARG A 99 -6.68 11.07 -18.46
CA ARG A 99 -6.03 12.31 -17.99
C ARG A 99 -6.83 12.98 -16.88
N LEU A 100 -8.15 13.04 -17.00
CA LEU A 100 -9.02 13.57 -15.97
C LEU A 100 -8.94 12.75 -14.68
N GLU A 101 -8.89 11.42 -14.79
CA GLU A 101 -8.72 10.55 -13.64
C GLU A 101 -7.37 10.76 -12.95
N LEU A 102 -6.30 10.90 -13.73
CA LEU A 102 -4.99 11.29 -13.21
C LEU A 102 -5.04 12.66 -12.49
N LEU A 103 -5.68 13.67 -13.08
CA LEU A 103 -5.83 15.00 -12.46
C LEU A 103 -6.60 14.93 -11.13
N LYS A 104 -7.67 14.14 -11.06
CA LYS A 104 -8.44 13.91 -9.82
C LYS A 104 -7.59 13.23 -8.73
N GLU A 105 -6.72 12.30 -9.14
CA GLU A 105 -5.77 11.67 -8.24
C GLU A 105 -4.74 12.68 -7.70
N ILE A 106 -4.17 13.54 -8.57
CA ILE A 106 -3.22 14.60 -8.17
C ILE A 106 -3.89 15.59 -7.22
N ALA A 107 -5.12 15.99 -7.52
CA ALA A 107 -5.89 16.93 -6.70
C ALA A 107 -6.32 16.34 -5.35
N GLY A 108 -6.06 15.06 -5.09
CA GLY A 108 -6.41 14.39 -3.83
C GLY A 108 -7.91 14.20 -3.62
N THR A 109 -8.75 14.45 -4.63
CA THR A 109 -10.21 14.34 -4.50
C THR A 109 -10.67 12.89 -4.33
N LYS A 110 -9.86 11.94 -4.81
CA LYS A 110 -10.14 10.51 -4.71
C LYS A 110 -10.28 10.02 -3.26
N VAL A 111 -9.49 10.56 -2.33
CA VAL A 111 -9.59 10.19 -0.90
C VAL A 111 -10.93 10.60 -0.32
N TYR A 112 -11.40 11.80 -0.67
CA TYR A 112 -12.71 12.29 -0.26
C TYR A 112 -13.83 11.42 -0.85
N ASP A 113 -13.76 11.12 -2.15
CA ASP A 113 -14.75 10.30 -2.83
C ASP A 113 -14.83 8.88 -2.22
N SER A 114 -13.70 8.24 -1.95
CA SER A 114 -13.67 6.92 -1.30
C SER A 114 -14.23 6.94 0.13
N LYS A 115 -13.87 7.94 0.95
CA LYS A 115 -14.43 8.09 2.31
C LYS A 115 -15.93 8.33 2.29
N ARG A 116 -16.41 9.12 1.31
CA ARG A 116 -17.84 9.37 1.11
C ARG A 116 -18.57 8.08 0.74
N GLU A 117 -18.03 7.29 -0.18
CA GLU A 117 -18.62 6.01 -0.61
C GLU A 117 -18.67 5.00 0.55
N GLU A 118 -17.59 4.88 1.32
CA GLU A 118 -17.54 4.04 2.52
C GLU A 118 -18.58 4.48 3.56
N SER A 119 -18.69 5.79 3.81
CA SER A 119 -19.69 6.34 4.74
C SER A 119 -21.12 6.03 4.28
N LEU A 120 -21.41 6.17 2.99
CA LEU A 120 -22.72 5.83 2.42
C LEU A 120 -23.03 4.35 2.54
N LYS A 121 -22.03 3.48 2.39
CA LYS A 121 -22.18 2.04 2.58
C LYS A 121 -22.56 1.72 4.02
N ILE A 122 -21.84 2.29 4.99
CA ILE A 122 -22.14 2.12 6.43
C ILE A 122 -23.55 2.62 6.77
N LEU A 123 -23.98 3.76 6.21
CA LEU A 123 -25.33 4.29 6.41
C LEU A 123 -26.41 3.34 5.88
N ASN A 124 -26.18 2.74 4.71
CA ASN A 124 -27.11 1.78 4.13
C ASN A 124 -27.19 0.49 4.97
N GLU A 125 -26.05 -0.04 5.40
CA GLU A 125 -25.99 -1.20 6.29
C GLU A 125 -26.75 -0.93 7.61
N THR A 126 -26.52 0.23 8.22
CA THR A 126 -27.21 0.65 9.46
C THR A 126 -28.72 0.78 9.25
N SER A 127 -29.15 1.36 8.13
CA SER A 127 -30.57 1.51 7.77
C SER A 127 -31.23 0.15 7.58
N ASN A 128 -30.55 -0.79 6.93
CA ASN A 128 -31.04 -2.15 6.78
C ASN A 128 -31.19 -2.83 8.14
N THR A 129 -30.17 -2.75 9.01
CA THR A 129 -30.24 -3.30 10.37
C THR A 129 -31.40 -2.71 11.17
N SER A 130 -31.61 -1.39 11.12
CA SER A 130 -32.73 -0.72 11.79
C SER A 130 -34.10 -1.22 11.26
N ASN A 131 -34.24 -1.37 9.94
CA ASN A 131 -35.46 -1.92 9.34
C ASN A 131 -35.72 -3.38 9.74
N TYR A 132 -34.67 -4.20 9.87
CA TYR A 132 -34.81 -5.55 10.41
C TYR A 132 -35.33 -5.51 11.84
N LEU A 133 -34.73 -4.69 12.72
CA LEU A 133 -35.15 -4.57 14.12
C LEU A 133 -36.61 -4.10 14.26
N ASN A 134 -37.03 -3.08 13.51
CA ASN A 134 -38.41 -2.58 13.49
C ASN A 134 -39.45 -3.59 12.96
N ARG A 135 -39.00 -4.70 12.36
CA ARG A 135 -39.87 -5.76 11.87
C ARG A 135 -39.99 -6.94 12.84
N PHE A 136 -39.14 -6.99 13.87
CA PHE A 136 -39.16 -8.02 14.91
C PHE A 136 -39.76 -7.52 16.24
N PHE A 137 -39.85 -6.21 16.44
CA PHE A 137 -40.58 -5.56 17.54
C PHE A 137 -41.85 -4.91 17.01
#